data_AF-A0A4P5VW61-F1
#
_entry.id   AF-A0A4P5VW61-F1
#
_cell.length_a   1.000
_cell.length_b   1.000
_cell.length_c   1.000
_cell.angle_alpha   90.00
_cell.angle_beta   90.00
_cell.angle_gamma   90.00
#
_symmetry.space_group_name_H-M   'P 1'
#
loop_
_entity.id
_entity.type
_entity.pdbx_description
1 polymer ?
#
loop_
_entity_poly.entity_id
_entity_poly.type
_entity_poly.pdbx_seq_one_letter_code
_entity_poly.pdbx_strand_id
1 'polypeptide(L)'
;MDQTAKTCPYCEKMARPVLVPTRIKRGDRVVSVQLETWECASGCRSEDGSRPFAFSDQAQAKRNDPVIREAWRGAFGEEIPDAMRPGRKPQEPRNRTVQVKLTERELHELDQRRGGASRSEYIRSHALPFERRTG
;
A
#
# COMPACT_ATOMS: atom_id res chain seq x y z
N MET A 1 -1.39 13.81 -27.85
CA MET A 1 -1.63 13.05 -26.61
C MET A 1 -0.32 13.04 -25.85
N ASP A 2 -0.24 13.82 -24.77
CA ASP A 2 0.98 13.94 -23.98
C ASP A 2 1.07 12.72 -23.04
N GLN A 3 1.56 11.60 -23.57
CA GLN A 3 1.96 10.45 -22.76
C GLN A 3 3.27 10.82 -22.09
N THR A 4 3.20 11.60 -21.02
CA THR A 4 4.38 11.93 -20.24
C THR A 4 4.94 10.61 -19.71
N ALA A 5 6.11 10.22 -20.24
CA ALA A 5 6.79 9.00 -19.83
C ALA A 5 6.88 8.96 -18.30
N LYS A 6 6.30 7.93 -17.70
CA LYS A 6 6.35 7.74 -16.24
C LYS A 6 7.56 6.91 -15.89
N THR A 7 8.14 7.19 -14.74
CA THR A 7 9.20 6.39 -14.14
C THR A 7 8.64 5.59 -12.97
N CYS A 8 9.22 4.42 -12.73
CA CYS A 8 8.90 3.62 -11.56
C CYS A 8 9.36 4.36 -10.30
N PRO A 9 8.52 4.55 -9.28
CA PRO A 9 8.88 5.28 -8.05
C PRO A 9 9.97 4.58 -7.21
N TYR A 10 10.28 3.31 -7.49
CA TYR A 10 11.28 2.54 -6.74
C TYR A 10 12.65 2.47 -7.40
N CYS A 11 12.69 2.44 -8.72
CA CYS A 11 13.93 2.20 -9.47
C CYS A 11 14.15 3.17 -10.63
N GLU A 12 13.29 4.18 -10.76
CA GLU A 12 13.39 5.34 -11.67
C GLU A 12 13.44 5.00 -13.16
N LYS A 13 13.41 3.72 -13.52
CA LYS A 13 13.33 3.27 -14.92
C LYS A 13 11.95 3.54 -15.51
N MET A 14 11.88 3.60 -16.83
CA MET A 14 10.62 3.83 -17.55
C MET A 14 9.56 2.81 -17.16
N ALA A 15 8.36 3.31 -16.92
CA ALA A 15 7.13 2.56 -16.79
C ALA A 15 6.36 2.61 -18.11
N ARG A 16 5.67 1.52 -18.43
CA ARG A 16 4.83 1.40 -19.61
C ARG A 16 3.37 1.27 -19.18
N PRO A 17 2.42 1.81 -19.95
CA PRO A 17 1.01 1.57 -19.69
C PRO A 17 0.69 0.11 -20.03
N VAL A 18 -0.05 -0.57 -19.17
CA VAL A 18 -0.55 -1.93 -19.38
C VAL A 18 -2.01 -2.04 -18.94
N LEU A 19 -2.74 -2.98 -19.53
CA LEU A 19 -4.08 -3.33 -19.07
C LEU A 19 -3.99 -4.48 -18.08
N VAL A 20 -4.58 -4.31 -16.89
CA VAL A 20 -4.63 -5.34 -15.85
C VAL A 20 -6.07 -5.76 -15.55
N PRO A 21 -6.33 -7.07 -15.41
CA PRO A 21 -7.63 -7.55 -14.97
C PRO A 21 -7.86 -7.16 -13.51
N THR A 22 -8.80 -6.25 -13.28
CA THR A 22 -9.20 -5.77 -11.97
C THR A 22 -10.57 -6.31 -11.62
N ARG A 23 -10.70 -6.87 -10.41
CA ARG A 23 -11.97 -7.39 -9.90
C ARG A 23 -12.71 -6.32 -9.13
N ILE A 24 -13.96 -6.05 -9.52
CA ILE A 24 -14.88 -5.19 -8.78
C ILE A 24 -15.94 -6.10 -8.15
N LYS A 25 -16.15 -5.96 -6.83
CA LYS A 25 -17.03 -6.82 -6.04
C LYS A 25 -18.23 -6.03 -5.50
N ARG A 26 -19.41 -6.64 -5.56
CA ARG A 26 -20.64 -6.18 -4.92
C ARG A 26 -21.38 -7.36 -4.29
N GLY A 27 -21.45 -7.41 -2.96
CA GLY A 27 -21.98 -8.59 -2.25
C GLY A 27 -21.21 -9.84 -2.68
N ASP A 28 -21.91 -10.86 -3.16
CA ASP A 28 -21.31 -12.11 -3.66
C ASP A 28 -20.95 -12.09 -5.15
N ARG A 29 -21.28 -11.01 -5.86
CA ARG A 29 -21.06 -10.89 -7.29
C ARG A 29 -19.74 -10.18 -7.57
N VAL A 30 -18.99 -10.69 -8.53
CA VAL A 30 -17.70 -10.14 -8.96
C VAL A 30 -17.71 -9.97 -10.46
N VAL A 31 -17.27 -8.79 -10.93
CA VAL A 31 -17.02 -8.52 -12.35
C VAL A 31 -15.53 -8.25 -12.54
N SER A 32 -14.95 -8.79 -13.60
CA SER A 32 -13.56 -8.52 -13.99
C SER A 32 -13.56 -7.51 -15.12
N VAL A 33 -12.81 -6.41 -14.96
CA VAL A 33 -12.66 -5.34 -15.94
C VAL A 33 -11.19 -5.11 -16.25
N GLN A 34 -10.86 -4.76 -17.48
CA GLN A 34 -9.49 -4.40 -17.86
C GLN A 34 -9.29 -2.91 -17.58
N LEU A 35 -8.35 -2.58 -16.68
CA LEU A 35 -8.02 -1.19 -16.34
C LEU A 35 -6.59 -0.87 -16.73
N GLU A 36 -6.35 0.38 -17.14
CA GLU A 36 -5.00 0.85 -17.45
C GLU A 36 -4.22 1.13 -16.15
N THR A 37 -3.02 0.60 -16.05
CA THR A 37 -2.06 0.87 -14.97
C THR A 37 -0.66 1.09 -15.54
N TRP A 38 0.26 1.65 -14.76
CA TRP A 38 1.68 1.73 -15.11
C TRP A 38 2.41 0.52 -14.56
N GLU A 39 3.16 -0.16 -15.42
CA GLU A 39 4.02 -1.28 -15.02
C GLU A 39 5.49 -0.91 -15.22
N CYS A 40 6.32 -1.22 -14.22
CA CYS A 40 7.76 -1.02 -14.33
C CYS A 40 8.37 -1.96 -15.38
N ALA A 41 8.94 -1.41 -16.45
CA ALA A 41 9.48 -2.19 -17.57
C ALA A 41 10.72 -3.02 -17.18
N SER A 42 11.37 -2.70 -16.06
CA SER A 42 12.55 -3.42 -15.58
C SER A 42 12.26 -4.52 -14.57
N GLY A 43 10.97 -4.74 -14.25
CA GLY A 43 10.55 -5.79 -13.34
C GLY A 43 10.96 -5.55 -11.89
N CYS A 44 11.07 -4.30 -11.45
CA CYS A 44 11.31 -3.99 -10.04
C CYS A 44 10.25 -4.68 -9.16
N ARG A 45 10.68 -5.18 -7.99
CA ARG A 45 9.78 -5.82 -7.03
C ARG A 45 9.04 -4.73 -6.27
N SER A 46 7.74 -4.91 -6.08
CA SER A 46 7.00 -4.21 -5.04
C SER A 46 7.50 -4.62 -3.64
N GLU A 47 7.16 -3.84 -2.61
CA GLU A 47 7.40 -4.23 -1.21
C GLU A 47 6.67 -5.53 -0.82
N ASP A 48 5.56 -5.85 -1.48
CA ASP A 48 4.81 -7.09 -1.26
C ASP A 48 5.31 -8.29 -2.09
N GLY A 49 6.41 -8.12 -2.83
CA GLY A 49 7.05 -9.17 -3.62
C GLY A 49 6.32 -9.54 -4.92
N SER A 50 5.17 -8.93 -5.23
CA SER A 50 4.52 -9.08 -6.53
C SER A 50 5.39 -8.54 -7.66
N ARG A 51 5.43 -9.27 -8.78
CA ARG A 51 6.13 -8.86 -10.00
C ARG A 51 5.22 -9.05 -11.21
N PRO A 52 5.27 -8.10 -12.17
CA PRO A 52 5.96 -6.80 -12.11
C PRO A 52 5.25 -5.76 -11.21
N PHE A 53 6.01 -4.79 -10.66
CA PHE A 53 5.42 -3.68 -9.91
C PHE A 53 4.49 -2.83 -10.80
N ALA A 54 3.23 -2.72 -10.39
CA ALA A 54 2.21 -1.91 -11.04
C ALA A 54 1.70 -0.79 -10.13
N PHE A 55 1.42 0.39 -10.70
CA PHE A 55 0.95 1.56 -9.97
C PHE A 55 0.04 2.43 -10.82
N SER A 56 -0.86 3.17 -10.17
CA SER A 56 -1.74 4.11 -10.86
C SER A 56 -1.58 5.53 -10.34
N ASP A 57 -1.68 6.49 -11.24
CA ASP A 57 -1.72 7.91 -10.90
C ASP A 57 -3.14 8.48 -11.01
N GLN A 58 -3.32 9.75 -10.62
CA GLN A 58 -4.62 10.41 -10.66
C GLN A 58 -5.18 10.53 -12.08
N ALA A 59 -4.32 10.62 -13.10
CA ALA A 59 -4.75 10.72 -14.49
C ALA A 59 -5.28 9.38 -15.00
N GLN A 60 -4.62 8.26 -14.66
CA GLN A 60 -5.13 6.91 -14.93
C GLN A 60 -6.43 6.63 -14.18
N ALA A 61 -6.53 7.04 -12.90
CA ALA A 61 -7.78 6.89 -12.15
C ALA A 61 -8.95 7.60 -12.88
N LYS A 62 -8.73 8.82 -13.37
CA LYS A 62 -9.73 9.56 -14.16
C LYS A 62 -10.08 8.88 -15.49
N ARG A 63 -9.11 8.25 -16.17
CA ARG A 63 -9.36 7.49 -17.42
C ARG A 63 -10.10 6.17 -17.19
N ASN A 64 -9.81 5.50 -16.07
CA ASN A 64 -10.43 4.23 -15.72
C ASN A 64 -11.85 4.40 -15.15
N ASP A 65 -12.18 5.54 -14.56
CA ASP A 65 -13.49 5.81 -13.94
C ASP A 65 -14.70 5.52 -14.87
N PRO A 66 -14.77 6.01 -16.12
CA PRO A 66 -15.88 5.67 -17.02
C PRO A 66 -15.98 4.16 -17.32
N VAL A 67 -14.83 3.48 -17.49
CA VAL A 67 -14.78 2.03 -17.74
C VAL A 67 -15.34 1.24 -16.55
N ILE A 68 -14.99 1.65 -15.33
CA ILE A 68 -15.50 1.07 -14.09
C ILE A 68 -17.02 1.28 -13.99
N ARG A 69 -17.51 2.49 -14.28
CA ARG A 69 -18.95 2.82 -14.23
C ARG A 69 -19.76 2.01 -15.23
N GLU A 70 -19.26 1.86 -16.46
CA GLU A 70 -19.91 1.07 -17.49
C GLU A 70 -19.96 -0.41 -17.10
N ALA A 71 -18.83 -0.97 -16.66
CA ALA A 71 -18.76 -2.36 -16.18
C ALA A 71 -19.69 -2.59 -14.98
N TRP A 72 -19.75 -1.64 -14.04
CA TRP A 72 -20.65 -1.70 -12.90
C TRP A 72 -22.12 -1.69 -13.33
N ARG A 73 -22.50 -0.75 -14.19
CA ARG A 73 -23.87 -0.64 -14.70
C ARG A 73 -24.28 -1.88 -15.48
N GLY A 74 -23.41 -2.39 -16.34
CA GLY A 74 -23.65 -3.62 -17.10
C GLY A 74 -23.77 -4.86 -16.21
N ALA A 75 -22.95 -4.98 -15.17
CA ALA A 75 -22.98 -6.13 -14.28
C ALA A 75 -24.13 -6.07 -13.26
N PHE A 76 -24.41 -4.90 -12.70
CA PHE A 76 -25.27 -4.77 -11.51
C PHE A 76 -26.57 -3.99 -11.75
N GLY A 77 -26.75 -3.38 -12.92
CA GLY A 77 -27.98 -2.69 -13.30
C GLY A 77 -28.22 -1.36 -12.58
N GLU A 78 -27.19 -0.79 -11.94
CA GLU A 78 -27.31 0.44 -11.16
C GLU A 78 -26.07 1.34 -11.33
N GLU A 79 -26.03 2.47 -10.65
CA GLU A 79 -24.84 3.32 -10.59
C GLU A 79 -23.89 2.89 -9.46
N ILE A 80 -22.60 3.12 -9.65
CA ILE A 80 -21.60 2.80 -8.64
C ILE A 80 -21.74 3.77 -7.44
N PRO A 81 -21.88 3.27 -6.20
CA PRO A 81 -21.94 4.12 -5.01
C PRO A 81 -20.69 5.00 -4.86
N ASP A 82 -20.88 6.25 -4.44
CA ASP A 82 -19.79 7.22 -4.24
C ASP A 82 -18.74 6.75 -3.22
N ALA A 83 -19.15 5.96 -2.23
CA ALA A 83 -18.27 5.36 -1.23
C ALA A 83 -17.33 4.26 -1.78
N MET A 84 -17.60 3.74 -2.98
CA MET A 84 -16.74 2.77 -3.69
C MET A 84 -15.88 3.42 -4.78
N ARG A 85 -15.92 4.75 -4.92
CA ARG A 85 -14.95 5.46 -5.77
C ARG A 85 -13.54 5.14 -5.27
N PRO A 86 -12.58 4.83 -6.16
CA PRO A 86 -11.20 4.55 -5.79
C PRO A 86 -10.46 5.84 -5.41
N GLY A 87 -10.94 6.49 -4.35
CA GLY A 87 -10.15 7.40 -3.52
C GLY A 87 -9.52 6.53 -2.45
N ARG A 88 -8.19 6.45 -2.47
CA ARG A 88 -7.32 5.79 -1.48
C ARG A 88 -8.01 5.74 -0.12
N LYS A 89 -8.49 4.57 0.33
CA LYS A 89 -8.75 4.40 1.76
C LYS A 89 -7.44 4.80 2.44
N PRO A 90 -7.43 5.76 3.38
CA PRO A 90 -6.26 5.98 4.20
C PRO A 90 -5.90 4.60 4.74
N GLN A 91 -4.75 4.05 4.35
CA GLN A 91 -4.24 2.90 5.07
C GLN A 91 -4.15 3.37 6.51
N GLU A 92 -4.93 2.76 7.40
CA GLU A 92 -4.70 2.98 8.82
C GLU A 92 -3.22 2.68 9.06
N PRO A 93 -2.46 3.63 9.63
CA PRO A 93 -1.05 3.38 9.91
C PRO A 93 -0.99 2.10 10.76
N ARG A 94 -0.36 1.06 10.19
CA ARG A 94 -0.17 -0.24 10.86
C ARG A 94 0.62 -0.12 12.16
N ASN A 95 1.28 1.02 12.37
CA ASN A 95 2.05 1.36 13.55
C ASN A 95 1.24 2.35 14.41
N ARG A 96 0.89 1.94 15.63
CA ARG A 96 0.35 2.83 16.65
C ARG A 96 1.50 3.39 17.49
N THR A 97 1.60 4.71 17.58
CA THR A 97 2.52 5.36 18.52
C THR A 97 2.00 5.16 19.93
N VAL A 98 2.72 4.41 20.76
CA VAL A 98 2.41 4.25 22.19
C VAL A 98 3.35 5.14 22.99
N GLN A 99 2.79 6.05 23.80
CA GLN A 99 3.59 6.80 24.77
C GLN A 99 3.83 5.92 26.00
N VAL A 100 5.09 5.56 26.23
CA VAL A 100 5.50 4.82 27.42
C VAL A 100 6.19 5.79 28.37
N LYS A 101 5.73 5.86 29.62
CA LYS A 101 6.44 6.53 30.70
C LYS A 101 7.28 5.48 31.42
N LEU A 102 8.60 5.64 31.38
CA LEU A 102 9.50 4.84 32.19
C LEU A 102 9.68 5.52 33.55
N THR A 103 9.68 4.72 34.61
CA THR A 103 10.15 5.16 35.93
C THR A 103 11.66 5.36 35.91
N GLU A 104 12.19 6.09 36.89
CA GLU A 104 13.64 6.35 37.01
C GLU A 104 14.45 5.05 37.12
N ARG A 105 13.92 4.05 37.83
CA ARG A 105 14.53 2.72 37.94
C ARG A 105 14.57 1.99 36.58
N GLU A 106 13.46 1.99 35.84
CA GLU A 106 13.40 1.34 34.52
C GLU A 106 14.32 2.03 33.51
N LEU A 107 14.47 3.35 33.61
CA LEU A 107 15.40 4.11 32.79
C LEU A 107 16.86 3.74 33.11
N HIS A 108 17.19 3.57 34.39
CA HIS A 108 18.52 3.13 34.82
C HIS A 108 18.84 1.71 34.32
N GLU A 109 17.89 0.78 34.42
CA GLU A 109 18.03 -0.57 33.88
C GLU A 109 18.21 -0.58 32.35
N LEU A 110 17.48 0.28 31.64
CA LEU A 110 17.65 0.45 30.19
C LEU A 110 19.04 0.97 29.84
N ASP A 111 19.56 1.93 30.60
CA ASP A 111 20.89 2.50 30.39
C ASP A 111 22.01 1.51 30.66
N GLN A 112 21.85 0.62 31.65
CA GLN A 112 22.81 -0.46 31.87
C GLN A 112 22.82 -1.47 30.71
N ARG A 113 21.65 -1.78 30.15
CA ARG A 113 21.52 -2.79 29.09
C ARG A 113 21.92 -2.27 27.70
N ARG A 114 21.75 -0.97 27.41
CA ARG A 114 22.09 -0.41 26.10
C ARG A 114 23.58 -0.33 25.82
N GLY A 115 24.42 -0.40 26.86
CA GLY A 115 25.86 -0.18 26.73
C GLY A 115 26.16 1.17 26.08
N GLY A 116 26.88 1.15 24.94
CA GLY A 116 27.25 2.35 24.19
C GLY A 116 26.18 2.87 23.21
N ALA A 117 25.10 2.12 22.96
CA ALA A 117 24.07 2.52 22.01
C ALA A 117 23.22 3.69 22.55
N SER A 118 22.61 4.46 21.64
CA SER A 118 21.59 5.45 22.03
C SER A 118 20.31 4.75 22.50
N ARG A 119 19.55 5.37 23.42
CA ARG A 119 18.30 4.79 23.95
C ARG A 119 17.30 4.44 22.82
N SER A 120 17.12 5.33 21.85
CA SER A 120 16.21 5.14 20.72
C SER A 120 16.64 4.03 19.76
N GLU A 121 17.95 3.81 19.62
CA GLU A 121 18.49 2.72 18.80
C GLU A 121 18.32 1.38 19.50
N TYR A 122 18.64 1.32 20.79
CA TYR A 122 18.47 0.12 21.60
C TYR A 122 17.00 -0.33 21.68
N ILE A 123 16.06 0.60 21.89
CA ILE A 123 14.62 0.30 21.91
C ILE A 123 14.18 -0.24 20.54
N ARG A 124 14.58 0.38 19.43
CA ARG A 124 14.18 -0.07 18.09
C ARG A 124 14.71 -1.46 17.74
N SER A 125 15.92 -1.81 18.16
CA SER A 125 16.50 -3.13 17.90
C SER A 125 15.89 -4.24 18.77
N HIS A 126 15.29 -3.90 19.91
CA HIS A 126 14.71 -4.86 20.86
C HIS A 126 13.17 -4.84 20.91
N ALA A 127 12.50 -3.90 20.24
CA ALA A 127 11.04 -3.78 20.16
C ALA A 127 10.39 -4.57 18.99
N LEU A 128 11.16 -5.39 18.28
CA LEU A 128 10.65 -6.36 17.30
C LEU A 128 10.18 -7.64 18.04
N PRO A 129 9.17 -8.36 17.52
CA PRO A 129 7.95 -8.70 18.25
C PRO A 129 8.09 -9.70 19.39
N PHE A 130 7.27 -9.47 20.42
CA PHE A 130 6.86 -10.39 21.48
C PHE A 130 6.08 -11.59 20.88
N GLU A 131 6.73 -12.40 20.03
CA GLU A 131 6.21 -13.70 19.62
C GLU A 131 6.97 -14.80 20.37
N ARG A 132 6.20 -15.57 21.15
CA ARG A 132 6.56 -16.81 21.87
C ARG A 132 7.29 -16.66 23.21
N ARG A 133 6.54 -16.30 24.25
CA ARG A 133 6.69 -16.88 25.60
C ARG A 133 5.33 -17.31 26.16
N THR A 134 4.72 -18.27 25.48
CA THR A 134 3.84 -19.25 26.12
C THR A 134 4.48 -20.61 25.87
N GLY A 135 5.11 -21.11 26.94
CA GLY A 135 5.82 -22.37 27.05
C GLY A 135 6.21 -22.49 28.51
#